data_AF-A0A350UYT7-F1
#
_entry.id   AF-A0A350UYT7-F1
#
_cell.length_a   1.000
_cell.length_b   1.000
_cell.length_c   1.000
_cell.angle_alpha   90.00
_cell.angle_beta   90.00
_cell.angle_gamma   90.00
#
_symmetry.space_group_name_H-M   'P 1'
#
loop_
_entity.id
_entity.type
_entity.pdbx_description
1 polymer ?
#
loop_
_entity_poly.entity_id
_entity_poly.type
_entity_poly.pdbx_seq_one_letter_code
_entity_poly.pdbx_strand_id
1 'polypeptide(L)'
;GSVNAIIRGNTIDSNNIQGLPLSGGSGLNFVGSGVNARVSKNIIRWNLWGVTLQSNAAPVFGDLSISDTNYVGMNQIHSNSNSGVFYDFYNNTPQPIKAENNFWGTMIQDSVEAHIFHHPDIDSLGVVDYLPLWTPVGISPVNTEMPSQYRLMDAYPNPFNPETNIRFEIPAAGDVKISVFDITGKEVSLLLDSYVNAGKYELKFNAGNFSSGVYFYTLISGSYSSTKKLVLIK
;
A
#
# COMPACT_ATOMS: atom_id res chain seq x y z
N GLY A 1 -2.57 -15.81 -24.23
CA GLY A 1 -1.14 -16.18 -24.19
C GLY A 1 -0.86 -16.94 -22.90
N SER A 2 0.00 -17.95 -22.94
CA SER A 2 0.42 -18.70 -21.76
C SER A 2 1.10 -17.76 -20.75
N VAL A 3 0.68 -17.82 -19.48
CA VAL A 3 1.37 -17.12 -18.38
C VAL A 3 2.73 -17.78 -18.19
N ASN A 4 3.80 -16.98 -18.19
CA ASN A 4 5.17 -17.49 -18.01
C ASN A 4 5.78 -17.17 -16.64
N ALA A 5 5.14 -16.31 -15.83
CA ALA A 5 5.56 -16.05 -14.45
C ALA A 5 4.40 -15.59 -13.56
N ILE A 6 4.43 -15.98 -12.28
CA ILE A 6 3.55 -15.46 -11.22
C ILE A 6 4.44 -14.92 -10.11
N ILE A 7 4.27 -13.65 -9.76
CA ILE A 7 4.99 -12.95 -8.69
C ILE A 7 3.95 -12.48 -7.69
N ARG A 8 3.83 -13.17 -6.56
CA ARG A 8 2.74 -12.92 -5.63
C ARG A 8 3.13 -13.07 -4.17
N GLY A 9 2.64 -12.15 -3.33
CA GLY A 9 2.79 -12.24 -1.88
C GLY A 9 4.19 -11.95 -1.36
N ASN A 10 5.01 -11.23 -2.11
CA ASN A 10 6.39 -10.91 -1.72
C ASN A 10 6.50 -9.54 -1.06
N THR A 11 7.50 -9.37 -0.19
CA THR A 11 7.99 -8.05 0.21
C THR A 11 9.32 -7.83 -0.49
N ILE A 12 9.41 -6.76 -1.26
CA ILE A 12 10.59 -6.36 -2.03
C ILE A 12 10.92 -4.93 -1.63
N ASP A 13 11.85 -4.80 -0.70
CA ASP A 13 12.14 -3.52 -0.07
C ASP A 13 13.62 -3.18 -0.06
N SER A 14 13.90 -1.88 0.02
CA SER A 14 15.23 -1.37 0.38
C SER A 14 16.37 -1.80 -0.55
N ASN A 15 16.11 -2.01 -1.85
CA ASN A 15 17.14 -2.27 -2.86
C ASN A 15 17.90 -0.99 -3.25
N ASN A 16 18.59 -0.37 -2.29
CA ASN A 16 19.29 0.90 -2.45
C ASN A 16 20.74 0.89 -1.92
N ILE A 17 21.27 -0.28 -1.52
CA ILE A 17 22.64 -0.45 -1.03
C ILE A 17 23.66 0.04 -2.07
N GLN A 18 23.44 -0.31 -3.34
CA GLN A 18 24.16 0.30 -4.46
C GLN A 18 23.49 1.64 -4.78
N GLY A 19 24.05 2.74 -4.28
CA GLY A 19 23.47 4.08 -4.42
C GLY A 19 23.50 4.67 -5.84
N LEU A 20 23.93 3.90 -6.85
CA LEU A 20 23.94 4.29 -8.25
C LEU A 20 22.69 3.73 -8.97
N PRO A 21 21.70 4.57 -9.29
CA PRO A 21 20.40 4.13 -9.82
C PRO A 21 20.50 3.48 -11.21
N LEU A 22 21.50 3.87 -12.00
CA LEU A 22 21.71 3.30 -13.33
C LEU A 22 22.43 1.94 -13.30
N SER A 23 22.97 1.55 -12.14
CA SER A 23 23.66 0.28 -11.95
C SER A 23 22.77 -0.79 -11.32
N GLY A 24 21.53 -0.46 -10.96
CA GLY A 24 20.56 -1.39 -10.39
C GLY A 24 19.58 -0.73 -9.41
N GLY A 25 19.03 -1.52 -8.50
CA GLY A 25 18.17 -1.04 -7.41
C GLY A 25 16.67 -1.01 -7.71
N SER A 26 16.23 -1.69 -8.78
CA SER A 26 14.81 -1.93 -9.02
C SER A 26 14.25 -2.94 -8.02
N GLY A 27 13.04 -2.71 -7.53
CA GLY A 27 12.24 -3.73 -6.85
C GLY A 27 11.92 -4.86 -7.81
N LEU A 28 11.28 -4.54 -8.94
CA LEU A 28 11.07 -5.47 -10.06
C LEU A 28 11.57 -4.86 -11.37
N ASN A 29 12.23 -5.68 -12.19
CA ASN A 29 12.65 -5.30 -13.54
C ASN A 29 12.19 -6.35 -14.54
N PHE A 30 11.44 -5.93 -15.56
CA PHE A 30 10.97 -6.79 -16.65
C PHE A 30 11.58 -6.33 -17.97
N VAL A 31 12.24 -7.24 -18.68
CA VAL A 31 12.98 -6.95 -19.91
C VAL A 31 12.67 -8.01 -20.96
N GLY A 32 12.61 -7.60 -22.23
CA GLY A 32 12.48 -8.50 -23.37
C GLY A 32 11.11 -8.42 -24.06
N SER A 33 10.75 -9.45 -24.82
CA SER A 33 9.46 -9.60 -25.51
C SER A 33 8.73 -10.84 -25.00
N GLY A 34 7.39 -10.84 -25.05
CA GLY A 34 6.58 -11.97 -24.57
C GLY A 34 6.60 -12.16 -23.06
N VAL A 35 7.02 -11.15 -22.29
CA VAL A 35 6.93 -11.17 -20.84
C VAL A 35 5.46 -11.08 -20.44
N ASN A 36 4.90 -12.18 -19.96
CA ASN A 36 3.49 -12.33 -19.63
C ASN A 36 3.36 -12.74 -18.15
N ALA A 37 3.94 -11.91 -17.28
CA ALA A 37 3.94 -12.12 -15.83
C ALA A 37 2.63 -11.64 -15.19
N ARG A 38 2.28 -12.24 -14.05
CA ARG A 38 1.15 -11.84 -13.20
C ARG A 38 1.66 -11.41 -11.83
N VAL A 39 1.41 -10.16 -11.49
CA VAL A 39 1.96 -9.53 -10.30
C VAL A 39 0.81 -9.12 -9.38
N SER A 40 0.71 -9.72 -8.21
CA SER A 40 -0.38 -9.44 -7.26
C SER A 40 0.05 -9.56 -5.80
N LYS A 41 -0.57 -8.78 -4.91
CA LYS A 41 -0.37 -8.88 -3.45
C LYS A 41 1.08 -8.71 -2.98
N ASN A 42 1.92 -8.01 -3.74
CA ASN A 42 3.30 -7.72 -3.33
C ASN A 42 3.39 -6.36 -2.62
N ILE A 43 4.41 -6.18 -1.79
CA ILE A 43 4.81 -4.89 -1.23
C ILE A 43 6.15 -4.52 -1.88
N ILE A 44 6.22 -3.38 -2.57
CA ILE A 44 7.38 -2.90 -3.31
C ILE A 44 7.65 -1.46 -2.88
N ARG A 45 8.65 -1.25 -2.03
CA ARG A 45 8.91 0.06 -1.41
C ARG A 45 10.38 0.32 -1.10
N TRP A 46 10.76 1.59 -1.00
CA TRP A 46 12.10 2.03 -0.59
C TRP A 46 13.25 1.53 -1.48
N ASN A 47 12.93 1.12 -2.70
CA ASN A 47 13.89 0.80 -3.74
C ASN A 47 14.32 2.09 -4.46
N LEU A 48 15.46 2.06 -5.17
CA LEU A 48 15.84 3.19 -6.05
C LEU A 48 14.87 3.35 -7.22
N TRP A 49 14.35 2.22 -7.70
CA TRP A 49 13.25 2.15 -8.65
C TRP A 49 12.22 1.14 -8.15
N GLY A 50 10.92 1.44 -8.24
CA GLY A 50 9.88 0.50 -7.83
C GLY A 50 9.76 -0.65 -8.82
N VAL A 51 9.00 -0.42 -9.89
CA VAL A 51 8.89 -1.32 -11.03
C VAL A 51 9.50 -0.66 -12.26
N THR A 52 10.33 -1.41 -13.00
CA THR A 52 10.91 -0.97 -14.27
C THR A 52 10.55 -1.94 -15.39
N LEU A 53 10.07 -1.42 -16.51
CA LEU A 53 9.74 -2.17 -17.72
C LEU A 53 10.61 -1.69 -18.87
N GLN A 54 11.19 -2.61 -19.63
CA GLN A 54 12.09 -2.29 -20.73
C GLN A 54 11.78 -3.14 -21.98
N SER A 55 12.22 -2.65 -23.13
CA SER A 55 12.00 -3.30 -24.43
C SER A 55 10.51 -3.43 -24.76
N ASN A 56 9.95 -4.65 -24.76
CA ASN A 56 8.56 -4.95 -25.10
C ASN A 56 7.90 -5.81 -24.01
N ALA A 57 8.33 -5.64 -22.75
CA ALA A 57 7.75 -6.36 -21.63
C ALA A 57 6.32 -5.87 -21.36
N ALA A 58 5.38 -6.80 -21.16
CA ALA A 58 3.97 -6.48 -20.92
C ALA A 58 3.39 -7.31 -19.74
N PRO A 59 3.97 -7.22 -18.53
CA PRO A 59 3.39 -7.85 -17.34
C PRO A 59 2.05 -7.22 -16.97
N VAL A 60 1.25 -7.96 -16.20
CA VAL A 60 -0.04 -7.49 -15.67
C VAL A 60 0.06 -7.39 -14.14
N PHE A 61 -0.21 -6.20 -13.63
CA PHE A 61 -0.23 -5.86 -12.21
C PHE A 61 -1.64 -5.78 -11.62
N GLY A 62 -2.67 -5.94 -12.46
CA GLY A 62 -4.06 -6.02 -12.03
C GLY A 62 -4.99 -5.80 -13.22
N ASP A 63 -5.96 -6.68 -13.39
CA ASP A 63 -6.96 -6.63 -14.44
C ASP A 63 -8.29 -7.16 -13.88
N LEU A 64 -9.18 -6.25 -13.51
CA LEU A 64 -10.47 -6.56 -12.89
C LEU A 64 -11.50 -7.09 -13.89
N SER A 65 -11.22 -7.00 -15.19
CA SER A 65 -12.08 -7.61 -16.21
C SER A 65 -11.95 -9.14 -16.22
N ILE A 66 -10.94 -9.68 -15.55
CA ILE A 66 -10.63 -11.11 -15.48
C ILE A 66 -10.93 -11.63 -14.06
N SER A 67 -11.74 -12.68 -13.96
CA SER A 67 -12.17 -13.28 -12.68
C SER A 67 -11.12 -14.19 -12.01
N ASP A 68 -9.92 -14.30 -12.57
CA ASP A 68 -8.83 -15.14 -12.06
C ASP A 68 -8.10 -14.43 -10.91
N THR A 69 -7.93 -15.15 -9.80
CA THR A 69 -7.29 -14.64 -8.57
C THR A 69 -5.82 -14.22 -8.74
N ASN A 70 -5.18 -14.54 -9.87
CA ASN A 70 -3.83 -14.11 -10.21
C ASN A 70 -3.77 -12.70 -10.83
N TYR A 71 -4.92 -12.14 -11.22
CA TYR A 71 -5.05 -10.83 -11.88
C TYR A 71 -5.62 -9.76 -10.95
N VAL A 72 -5.80 -10.08 -9.66
CA VAL A 72 -6.50 -9.20 -8.71
C VAL A 72 -5.75 -7.91 -8.37
N GLY A 73 -4.49 -7.76 -8.78
CA GLY A 73 -3.61 -6.70 -8.30
C GLY A 73 -3.39 -6.79 -6.79
N MET A 74 -3.83 -5.78 -6.05
CA MET A 74 -3.60 -5.60 -4.61
C MET A 74 -2.11 -5.48 -4.25
N ASN A 75 -1.29 -5.00 -5.17
CA ASN A 75 0.09 -4.64 -4.88
C ASN A 75 0.12 -3.30 -4.13
N GLN A 76 1.09 -3.14 -3.24
CA GLN A 76 1.47 -1.88 -2.62
C GLN A 76 2.78 -1.45 -3.27
N ILE A 77 2.74 -0.47 -4.17
CA ILE A 77 3.90 0.00 -4.95
C ILE A 77 4.07 1.47 -4.65
N HIS A 78 4.90 1.80 -3.67
CA HIS A 78 5.00 3.17 -3.16
C HIS A 78 6.36 3.46 -2.54
N SER A 79 6.69 4.74 -2.38
CA SER A 79 7.90 5.19 -1.68
C SER A 79 9.21 4.67 -2.28
N ASN A 80 9.22 4.32 -3.56
CA ASN A 80 10.44 4.00 -4.30
C ASN A 80 10.95 5.30 -4.91
N SER A 81 12.17 5.68 -4.57
CA SER A 81 12.69 6.99 -4.94
C SER A 81 14.17 6.96 -5.19
N ASN A 82 14.59 7.87 -6.07
CA ASN A 82 15.98 8.13 -6.34
C ASN A 82 16.16 9.64 -6.47
N SER A 83 17.20 10.18 -5.81
CA SER A 83 17.54 11.60 -5.88
C SER A 83 16.39 12.53 -5.49
N GLY A 84 15.52 12.08 -4.58
CA GLY A 84 14.37 12.84 -4.07
C GLY A 84 13.12 12.82 -4.96
N VAL A 85 13.12 12.09 -6.07
CA VAL A 85 11.97 11.92 -6.97
C VAL A 85 11.43 10.49 -6.84
N PHE A 86 10.10 10.34 -6.78
CA PHE A 86 9.45 9.04 -6.73
C PHE A 86 9.35 8.39 -8.12
N TYR A 87 9.70 7.12 -8.18
CA TYR A 87 9.65 6.27 -9.38
C TYR A 87 9.04 4.93 -9.00
N ASP A 88 7.79 4.95 -8.57
CA ASP A 88 7.07 3.74 -8.13
C ASP A 88 6.80 2.80 -9.33
N PHE A 89 6.49 3.37 -10.49
CA PHE A 89 6.34 2.61 -11.72
C PHE A 89 6.96 3.32 -12.90
N TYR A 90 7.83 2.64 -13.65
CA TYR A 90 8.54 3.19 -14.80
C TYR A 90 8.30 2.32 -16.03
N ASN A 91 7.32 2.69 -16.85
CA ASN A 91 7.00 1.98 -18.09
C ASN A 91 7.82 2.52 -19.27
N ASN A 92 9.04 2.03 -19.45
CA ASN A 92 9.88 2.39 -20.60
C ASN A 92 9.66 1.46 -21.79
N THR A 93 8.39 1.16 -22.10
CA THR A 93 7.99 0.28 -23.21
C THR A 93 6.84 0.93 -23.98
N PRO A 94 6.64 0.57 -25.27
CA PRO A 94 5.46 1.00 -26.01
C PRO A 94 4.20 0.19 -25.63
N GLN A 95 4.31 -0.77 -24.71
CA GLN A 95 3.20 -1.67 -24.38
C GLN A 95 2.30 -1.03 -23.32
N PRO A 96 0.96 -1.07 -23.50
CA PRO A 96 0.04 -0.67 -22.45
C PRO A 96 0.10 -1.70 -21.30
N ILE A 97 0.02 -1.21 -20.07
CA ILE A 97 0.15 -2.02 -18.87
C ILE A 97 -1.11 -1.91 -18.04
N LYS A 98 -1.70 -3.07 -17.71
CA LYS A 98 -2.82 -3.17 -16.78
C LYS A 98 -2.28 -3.24 -15.35
N ALA A 99 -2.60 -2.24 -14.53
CA ALA A 99 -2.14 -2.08 -13.16
C ALA A 99 -3.29 -1.65 -12.22
N GLU A 100 -4.49 -2.16 -12.49
CA GLU A 100 -5.69 -1.85 -11.74
C GLU A 100 -5.65 -2.44 -10.32
N ASN A 101 -6.46 -1.88 -9.42
CA ASN A 101 -6.66 -2.39 -8.06
C ASN A 101 -5.36 -2.48 -7.25
N ASN A 102 -4.47 -1.51 -7.38
CA ASN A 102 -3.22 -1.40 -6.63
C ASN A 102 -3.19 -0.15 -5.75
N PHE A 103 -2.34 -0.17 -4.73
CA PHE A 103 -2.09 0.95 -3.84
C PHE A 103 -0.75 1.59 -4.14
N TRP A 104 -0.76 2.91 -4.26
CA TRP A 104 0.38 3.71 -4.68
C TRP A 104 0.86 4.66 -3.58
N GLY A 105 0.55 4.33 -2.32
CA GLY A 105 0.83 5.18 -1.15
C GLY A 105 -0.27 6.20 -0.89
N THR A 106 -0.96 6.69 -1.92
CA THR A 106 -2.01 7.72 -1.84
C THR A 106 -3.27 7.34 -2.60
N MET A 107 -4.39 7.98 -2.25
CA MET A 107 -5.67 7.90 -2.99
C MET A 107 -5.92 9.13 -3.87
N ILE A 108 -5.00 10.10 -3.85
CA ILE A 108 -5.07 11.31 -4.67
C ILE A 108 -4.50 10.96 -6.05
N GLN A 109 -5.36 10.87 -7.06
CA GLN A 109 -4.99 10.44 -8.40
C GLN A 109 -3.82 11.25 -8.99
N ASP A 110 -3.84 12.57 -8.90
CA ASP A 110 -2.75 13.42 -9.42
C ASP A 110 -1.39 13.10 -8.76
N SER A 111 -1.41 12.71 -7.48
CA SER A 111 -0.20 12.30 -6.77
C SER A 111 0.24 10.88 -7.15
N VAL A 112 -0.70 9.99 -7.50
CA VAL A 112 -0.36 8.66 -8.06
C VAL A 112 0.27 8.81 -9.43
N GLU A 113 -0.35 9.60 -10.31
CA GLU A 113 0.15 9.90 -11.66
C GLU A 113 1.59 10.40 -11.62
N ALA A 114 1.91 11.34 -10.73
CA ALA A 114 3.27 11.88 -10.59
C ALA A 114 4.35 10.85 -10.21
N HIS A 115 3.97 9.66 -9.74
CA HIS A 115 4.89 8.58 -9.36
C HIS A 115 5.01 7.50 -10.45
N ILE A 116 4.20 7.59 -11.51
CA ILE A 116 4.13 6.66 -12.63
C ILE A 116 4.67 7.36 -13.87
N PHE A 117 5.70 6.80 -14.49
CA PHE A 117 6.27 7.31 -15.73
C PHE A 117 5.77 6.48 -16.93
N HIS A 118 5.07 7.10 -17.88
CA HIS A 118 4.42 6.44 -19.00
C HIS A 118 4.04 7.40 -20.15
N HIS A 119 3.02 7.04 -20.95
CA HIS A 119 2.57 7.79 -22.12
C HIS A 119 2.40 9.31 -21.93
N PRO A 120 1.79 9.82 -20.84
CA PRO A 120 1.65 11.26 -20.62
C PRO A 120 2.99 12.01 -20.48
N ASP A 121 4.06 11.31 -20.08
CA ASP A 121 5.42 11.86 -20.02
C ASP A 121 6.12 11.80 -21.37
N ILE A 122 5.92 10.70 -22.12
CA ILE A 122 6.48 10.48 -23.46
C ILE A 122 5.47 9.73 -24.33
N ASP A 123 4.98 10.40 -25.39
CA ASP A 123 3.94 9.89 -26.30
C ASP A 123 4.21 8.50 -26.90
N SER A 124 5.48 8.12 -27.11
CA SER A 124 5.84 6.82 -27.68
C SER A 124 5.69 5.64 -26.71
N LEU A 125 5.48 5.91 -25.43
CA LEU A 125 5.34 4.88 -24.40
C LEU A 125 3.88 4.44 -24.27
N GLY A 126 3.68 3.24 -23.73
CA GLY A 126 2.36 2.71 -23.46
C GLY A 126 1.76 3.28 -22.18
N VAL A 127 0.43 3.38 -22.14
CA VAL A 127 -0.30 3.84 -20.95
C VAL A 127 -0.22 2.79 -19.83
N VAL A 128 -0.06 3.24 -18.58
CA VAL A 128 -0.30 2.43 -17.39
C VAL A 128 -1.71 2.70 -16.92
N ASP A 129 -2.56 1.69 -16.99
CA ASP A 129 -3.95 1.74 -16.53
C ASP A 129 -4.02 1.32 -15.06
N TYR A 130 -3.92 2.30 -14.16
CA TYR A 130 -3.77 2.07 -12.72
C TYR A 130 -5.07 2.22 -11.92
N LEU A 131 -6.19 2.58 -12.58
CA LEU A 131 -7.49 2.74 -11.94
C LEU A 131 -8.35 1.48 -12.11
N PRO A 132 -9.20 1.14 -11.12
CA PRO A 132 -9.40 1.84 -9.85
C PRO A 132 -8.23 1.62 -8.87
N LEU A 133 -8.04 2.57 -7.96
CA LEU A 133 -7.07 2.43 -6.87
C LEU A 133 -7.60 1.45 -5.81
N TRP A 134 -6.68 0.72 -5.18
CA TRP A 134 -6.94 -0.12 -4.02
C TRP A 134 -6.29 0.45 -2.77
N THR A 135 -6.86 0.14 -1.61
CA THR A 135 -6.28 0.46 -0.30
C THR A 135 -5.93 -0.83 0.44
N PRO A 136 -4.69 -0.98 0.95
CA PRO A 136 -4.29 -2.11 1.77
C PRO A 136 -5.03 -2.00 3.11
N VAL A 137 -6.07 -2.82 3.19
CA VAL A 137 -6.96 -3.12 4.33
C VAL A 137 -7.05 -2.08 5.44
N GLY A 138 -8.27 -1.57 5.59
CA GLY A 138 -8.81 -1.07 6.85
C GLY A 138 -9.11 0.40 6.78
N ILE A 139 -8.18 1.22 6.31
CA ILE A 139 -8.24 2.67 6.53
C ILE A 139 -8.98 3.41 5.42
N SER A 140 -10.13 3.98 5.74
CA SER A 140 -10.89 4.89 4.87
C SER A 140 -10.49 6.33 5.16
N PRO A 141 -10.13 7.16 4.15
CA PRO A 141 -9.93 8.58 4.37
C PRO A 141 -11.24 9.24 4.80
N VAL A 142 -11.22 9.98 5.90
CA VAL A 142 -12.44 10.58 6.49
C VAL A 142 -12.78 11.92 5.83
N ASN A 143 -11.78 12.73 5.46
CA ASN A 143 -11.92 13.94 4.67
C ASN A 143 -10.57 14.37 4.05
N THR A 144 -10.59 15.44 3.24
CA THR A 144 -9.41 15.99 2.54
C THR A 144 -8.64 17.04 3.35
N GLU A 145 -9.06 17.33 4.59
CA GLU A 145 -8.34 18.29 5.43
C GLU A 145 -7.09 17.65 6.03
N MET A 146 -5.94 18.25 5.72
CA MET A 146 -4.66 17.82 6.28
C MET A 146 -4.63 18.08 7.79
N PRO A 147 -4.41 17.04 8.62
CA PRO A 147 -4.30 17.22 10.06
C PRO A 147 -2.97 17.90 10.41
N SER A 148 -2.99 18.74 11.44
CA SER A 148 -1.79 19.46 11.92
C SER A 148 -0.99 18.66 12.96
N GLN A 149 -1.56 17.58 13.50
CA GLN A 149 -0.95 16.79 14.57
C GLN A 149 -1.34 15.32 14.47
N TYR A 150 -0.53 14.46 15.07
CA TYR A 150 -0.88 13.05 15.27
C TYR A 150 -2.03 12.93 16.26
N ARG A 151 -3.00 12.07 15.96
CA ARG A 151 -4.14 11.84 16.85
C ARG A 151 -4.65 10.42 16.73
N LEU A 152 -4.94 9.79 17.87
CA LEU A 152 -5.73 8.57 17.93
C LEU A 152 -7.06 8.91 18.62
N MET A 153 -8.19 8.63 17.96
CA MET A 153 -9.52 8.90 18.50
C MET A 153 -10.07 7.68 19.24
N ASP A 154 -11.06 7.91 20.11
CA ASP A 154 -11.80 6.82 20.75
C ASP A 154 -12.53 5.99 19.70
N ALA A 155 -12.48 4.67 19.88
CA ALA A 155 -13.20 3.76 19.02
C ALA A 155 -14.72 3.97 19.18
N TYR A 156 -15.47 3.87 18.07
CA TYR A 156 -16.92 4.00 18.09
C TYR A 156 -17.58 2.91 17.23
N PRO A 157 -18.56 2.16 17.78
CA PRO A 157 -19.03 2.19 19.17
C PRO A 157 -17.98 1.67 20.17
N ASN A 158 -18.05 2.09 21.44
CA ASN A 158 -17.27 1.53 22.54
C ASN A 158 -18.02 1.78 23.87
N PRO A 159 -18.57 0.76 24.55
CA PRO A 159 -18.40 -0.68 24.27
C PRO A 159 -18.98 -1.15 22.92
N PHE A 160 -18.48 -2.27 22.39
CA PHE A 160 -18.81 -2.77 21.04
C PHE A 160 -19.10 -4.28 20.98
N ASN A 161 -19.82 -4.74 19.94
CA ASN A 161 -20.13 -6.15 19.68
C ASN A 161 -20.33 -6.45 18.17
N PRO A 162 -19.52 -7.34 17.55
CA PRO A 162 -18.10 -7.54 17.80
C PRO A 162 -17.26 -6.52 17.01
N GLU A 163 -17.88 -5.53 16.37
CA GLU A 163 -17.21 -4.59 15.45
C GLU A 163 -17.20 -3.16 16.00
N THR A 164 -16.09 -2.45 15.76
CA THR A 164 -15.93 -1.02 16.08
C THR A 164 -15.03 -0.35 15.04
N ASN A 165 -15.12 0.97 14.94
CA ASN A 165 -14.25 1.77 14.08
C ASN A 165 -13.24 2.56 14.91
N ILE A 166 -11.98 2.50 14.52
CA ILE A 166 -10.85 3.22 15.10
C ILE A 166 -10.44 4.31 14.13
N ARG A 167 -10.50 5.58 14.56
CA ARG A 167 -10.04 6.71 13.75
C ARG A 167 -8.72 7.25 14.25
N PHE A 168 -7.91 7.73 13.32
CA PHE A 168 -6.63 8.36 13.62
C PHE A 168 -6.24 9.40 12.57
N GLU A 169 -5.30 10.27 12.91
CA GLU A 169 -4.81 11.36 12.08
C GLU A 169 -3.29 11.32 12.06
N ILE A 170 -2.70 11.49 10.86
CA ILE A 170 -1.25 11.48 10.61
C ILE A 170 -0.91 12.78 9.87
N PRO A 171 -0.10 13.69 10.43
CA PRO A 171 0.20 14.99 9.82
C PRO A 171 1.30 14.93 8.75
N ALA A 172 2.10 13.87 8.73
CA ALA A 172 3.20 13.68 7.81
C ALA A 172 3.31 12.20 7.44
N ALA A 173 3.61 11.92 6.17
CA ALA A 173 3.73 10.55 5.70
C ALA A 173 4.81 9.76 6.47
N GLY A 174 4.54 8.50 6.77
CA GLY A 174 5.45 7.65 7.53
C GLY A 174 4.86 6.29 7.87
N ASP A 175 5.68 5.43 8.50
CA ASP A 175 5.22 4.14 9.00
C ASP A 175 4.25 4.32 10.17
N VAL A 176 3.12 3.62 10.09
CA VAL A 176 2.06 3.60 11.09
C VAL A 176 1.75 2.16 11.46
N LYS A 177 1.84 1.87 12.76
CA LYS A 177 1.47 0.59 13.34
C LYS A 177 0.34 0.75 14.34
N ILE A 178 -0.72 -0.04 14.20
CA ILE A 178 -1.84 -0.12 15.15
C ILE A 178 -2.00 -1.56 15.61
N SER A 179 -1.73 -1.81 16.89
CA SER A 179 -1.82 -3.14 17.52
C SER A 179 -2.85 -3.13 18.67
N VAL A 180 -3.48 -4.28 18.91
CA VAL A 180 -4.41 -4.53 20.03
C VAL A 180 -3.73 -5.44 21.05
N PHE A 181 -3.88 -5.10 22.32
CA PHE A 181 -3.32 -5.78 23.47
C PHE A 181 -4.41 -6.19 24.46
N ASP A 182 -4.23 -7.31 25.13
CA ASP A 182 -5.05 -7.70 26.27
C ASP A 182 -4.61 -7.00 27.57
N ILE A 183 -5.31 -7.27 28.68
CA ILE A 183 -5.01 -6.67 29.99
C ILE A 183 -3.64 -7.07 30.56
N THR A 184 -3.03 -8.14 30.06
CA THR A 184 -1.69 -8.59 30.47
C THR A 184 -0.58 -7.91 29.67
N GLY A 185 -0.94 -7.09 28.67
CA GLY A 185 0.00 -6.42 27.77
C GLY A 185 0.46 -7.30 26.60
N LYS A 186 -0.16 -8.47 26.39
CA LYS A 186 0.15 -9.33 25.25
C LYS A 186 -0.49 -8.76 23.99
N GLU A 187 0.27 -8.63 22.90
CA GLU A 187 -0.28 -8.31 21.58
C GLU A 187 -1.15 -9.46 21.09
N VAL A 188 -2.43 -9.18 20.86
CA VAL A 188 -3.45 -10.15 20.45
C VAL A 188 -3.99 -9.90 19.04
N SER A 189 -3.71 -8.73 18.45
CA SER A 189 -4.03 -8.44 17.06
C SER A 189 -3.15 -7.33 16.50
N LEU A 190 -2.82 -7.42 15.21
CA LEU A 190 -2.21 -6.34 14.43
C LEU A 190 -3.26 -5.82 13.45
N LEU A 191 -3.68 -4.56 13.58
CA LEU A 191 -4.73 -3.95 12.76
C LEU A 191 -4.17 -3.21 11.55
N LEU A 192 -3.01 -2.58 11.71
CA LEU A 192 -2.32 -1.84 10.66
C LEU A 192 -0.81 -1.92 10.90
N ASP A 193 -0.04 -2.12 9.84
CA ASP A 193 1.42 -2.01 9.82
C ASP A 193 1.85 -1.62 8.41
N SER A 194 1.80 -0.32 8.10
CA SER A 194 2.05 0.17 6.75
C SER A 194 2.54 1.60 6.73
N TYR A 195 3.12 2.00 5.61
CA TYR A 195 3.44 3.39 5.32
C TYR A 195 2.17 4.12 4.89
N VAL A 196 1.82 5.18 5.60
CA VAL A 196 0.59 5.94 5.40
C VAL A 196 0.94 7.40 5.12
N ASN A 197 0.25 8.01 4.15
CA ASN A 197 0.41 9.43 3.85
C ASN A 197 -0.21 10.34 4.93
N ALA A 198 0.02 11.65 4.82
CA ALA A 198 -0.66 12.61 5.67
C ALA A 198 -2.18 12.58 5.41
N GLY A 199 -2.99 12.49 6.46
CA GLY A 199 -4.43 12.40 6.34
C GLY A 199 -5.15 11.91 7.59
N LYS A 200 -6.48 11.87 7.50
CA LYS A 200 -7.37 11.31 8.53
C LYS A 200 -7.93 9.99 8.06
N TYR A 201 -7.85 8.98 8.90
CA TYR A 201 -8.09 7.59 8.56
C TYR A 201 -9.07 6.94 9.54
N GLU A 202 -9.86 5.98 9.06
CA GLU A 202 -10.74 5.14 9.87
C GLU A 202 -10.53 3.67 9.51
N LEU A 203 -10.15 2.82 10.47
CA LEU A 203 -10.17 1.36 10.30
C LEU A 203 -11.25 0.64 11.09
N LYS A 204 -11.79 -0.42 10.49
CA LYS A 204 -12.74 -1.32 11.12
C LYS A 204 -12.00 -2.44 11.85
N PHE A 205 -12.31 -2.63 13.13
CA PHE A 205 -11.84 -3.75 13.94
C PHE A 205 -12.99 -4.71 14.22
N ASN A 206 -12.84 -5.98 13.83
CA ASN A 206 -13.76 -7.06 14.15
C ASN A 206 -13.10 -8.02 15.16
N ALA A 207 -13.64 -8.05 16.37
CA ALA A 207 -13.15 -8.86 17.49
C ALA A 207 -13.99 -10.13 17.70
N GLY A 208 -14.61 -10.68 16.65
CA GLY A 208 -15.50 -11.84 16.74
C GLY A 208 -14.86 -13.07 17.39
N ASN A 209 -13.54 -13.22 17.27
CA ASN A 209 -12.76 -14.32 17.85
C ASN A 209 -12.22 -14.05 19.26
N PHE A 210 -12.55 -12.90 19.86
CA PHE A 210 -12.03 -12.47 21.17
C PHE A 210 -13.09 -12.69 22.26
N SER A 211 -12.66 -12.88 23.51
CA SER A 211 -13.57 -12.97 24.67
C SER A 211 -14.01 -11.58 25.10
N SER A 212 -15.22 -11.45 25.65
CA SER A 212 -15.67 -10.19 26.28
C SER A 212 -14.68 -9.73 27.32
N GLY A 213 -14.41 -8.43 27.39
CA GLY A 213 -13.40 -7.90 28.29
C GLY A 213 -12.83 -6.55 27.85
N VAL A 214 -11.79 -6.13 28.57
CA VAL A 214 -11.07 -4.89 28.31
C VAL A 214 -9.82 -5.20 27.49
N TYR A 215 -9.64 -4.43 26.43
CA TYR A 215 -8.47 -4.45 25.56
C TYR A 215 -7.91 -3.03 25.44
N PHE A 216 -6.70 -2.93 24.91
CA PHE A 216 -6.04 -1.67 24.60
C PHE A 216 -5.60 -1.68 23.15
N TYR A 217 -5.65 -0.54 22.47
CA TYR A 217 -5.08 -0.39 21.14
C TYR A 217 -4.09 0.76 21.15
N THR A 218 -2.96 0.54 20.49
CA THR A 218 -1.84 1.49 20.47
C THR A 218 -1.53 1.83 19.02
N LEU A 219 -1.48 3.13 18.72
CA LEU A 219 -0.92 3.67 17.48
C LEU A 219 0.52 4.10 17.74
N ILE A 220 1.44 3.67 16.87
CA ILE A 220 2.83 4.09 16.83
C ILE A 220 3.13 4.64 15.43
N SER A 221 3.75 5.82 15.36
CA SER A 221 4.28 6.39 14.11
C SER A 221 5.45 7.34 14.43
N GLY A 222 6.64 7.01 13.94
CA GLY A 222 7.87 7.73 14.32
C GLY A 222 8.05 7.81 15.84
N SER A 223 8.13 9.02 16.39
CA SER A 223 8.22 9.27 17.84
C SER A 223 6.85 9.39 18.54
N TYR A 224 5.74 9.34 17.80
CA TYR A 224 4.40 9.41 18.37
C TYR A 224 3.93 8.02 18.81
N SER A 225 3.40 7.92 20.02
CA SER A 225 2.75 6.73 20.56
C SER A 225 1.52 7.14 21.36
N SER A 226 0.37 6.54 21.09
CA SER A 226 -0.86 6.78 21.83
C SER A 226 -1.64 5.49 22.02
N THR A 227 -2.10 5.26 23.24
CA THR A 227 -2.88 4.06 23.62
C THR A 227 -4.27 4.47 24.11
N LYS A 228 -5.29 3.71 23.70
CA LYS A 228 -6.69 3.89 24.13
C LYS A 228 -7.33 2.55 24.50
N LYS A 229 -8.45 2.62 25.22
CA LYS A 229 -9.15 1.46 25.79
C LYS A 229 -10.30 1.01 24.89
N LEU A 230 -10.47 -0.29 24.76
CA LEU A 230 -11.59 -0.97 24.10
C LEU A 230 -12.35 -1.84 25.10
N VAL A 231 -13.67 -1.87 25.01
CA VAL A 231 -14.53 -2.74 25.82
C VAL A 231 -15.39 -3.59 24.88
N LEU A 232 -15.04 -4.86 24.75
CA LEU A 232 -15.81 -5.83 23.97
C LEU A 232 -16.89 -6.44 24.85
N ILE A 233 -18.13 -6.38 24.38
CA ILE A 233 -19.29 -7.05 24.99
C ILE A 233 -19.80 -8.06 23.97
N LYS A 234 -20.01 -9.30 24.38
CA LYS A 234 -20.74 -10.32 23.61
C LYS A 234 -22.05 -10.62 24.29
#